data_AF-A0A0P9WBY1-F1
#
_entry.id   AF-A0A0P9WBY1-F1
#
_cell.length_a   1.000
_cell.length_b   1.000
_cell.length_c   1.000
_cell.angle_alpha   90.00
_cell.angle_beta   90.00
_cell.angle_gamma   90.00
#
_symmetry.space_group_name_H-M   'P 1'
#
loop_
_entity.id
_entity.type
_entity.pdbx_description
1 polymer ?
#
loop_
_entity_poly.entity_id
_entity_poly.type
_entity_poly.pdbx_seq_one_letter_code
_entity_poly.pdbx_strand_id
1 'polypeptide(L)'
;MMPHLVRVMDTAKKIGFSGTDQVFNINRFSGRYKREHMNSDQVEAMYKKLTNMTGTRMTPHRFRHTIASELMRQPERNIHITKNLLNHSNIATTMEYIEPDYDLMREVMNGRGQ
;
A
#
# COMPACT_ATOMS: atom_id res chain seq x y z
N MET A 1 -11.43 -7.45 -13.37
CA MET A 1 -11.81 -6.18 -12.69
C MET A 1 -11.96 -6.44 -11.20
N MET A 2 -11.62 -5.48 -10.33
CA MET A 2 -11.74 -5.61 -8.88
C MET A 2 -13.20 -5.30 -8.43
N PRO A 3 -14.06 -6.31 -8.15
CA PRO A 3 -15.49 -6.09 -7.92
C PRO A 3 -15.78 -5.20 -6.71
N HIS A 4 -14.94 -5.30 -5.67
CA HIS A 4 -15.07 -4.48 -4.47
C HIS A 4 -14.77 -3.00 -4.72
N LEU A 5 -13.80 -2.69 -5.60
CA LEU A 5 -13.50 -1.31 -5.96
C LEU A 5 -14.66 -0.68 -6.75
N VAL A 6 -15.23 -1.42 -7.71
CA VAL A 6 -16.41 -0.97 -8.46
C VAL A 6 -17.55 -0.63 -7.50
N ARG A 7 -17.84 -1.53 -6.55
CA ARG A 7 -18.87 -1.30 -5.53
C ARG A 7 -18.60 -0.03 -4.70
N VAL A 8 -17.35 0.20 -4.27
CA VAL A 8 -16.97 1.40 -3.52
C VAL A 8 -17.20 2.65 -4.38
N MET A 9 -16.75 2.65 -5.64
CA MET A 9 -16.90 3.78 -6.56
C MET A 9 -18.38 4.09 -6.85
N ASP A 10 -19.20 3.08 -7.10
CA ASP A 10 -20.64 3.27 -7.35
C ASP A 10 -21.35 3.81 -6.10
N THR A 11 -20.97 3.33 -4.92
CA THR A 11 -21.51 3.82 -3.66
C THR A 11 -21.07 5.27 -3.39
N ALA A 12 -19.80 5.60 -3.63
CA ALA A 12 -19.26 6.95 -3.50
C ALA A 12 -20.01 7.94 -4.42
N LYS A 13 -20.27 7.55 -5.67
CA LYS A 13 -21.08 8.35 -6.61
C LYS A 13 -22.50 8.59 -6.08
N LYS A 14 -23.17 7.56 -5.55
CA LYS A 14 -24.53 7.68 -4.99
C LYS A 14 -24.60 8.60 -3.76
N ILE A 15 -23.53 8.65 -2.96
CA ILE A 15 -23.43 9.50 -1.77
C ILE A 15 -23.00 10.94 -2.13
N GLY A 16 -22.67 11.20 -3.40
CA GLY A 16 -22.31 12.53 -3.89
C GLY A 16 -20.87 12.92 -3.58
N PHE A 17 -19.93 11.98 -3.69
CA PHE A 17 -18.51 12.30 -3.57
C PHE A 17 -18.06 13.23 -4.70
N SER A 18 -17.22 14.21 -4.35
CA SER A 18 -16.49 15.04 -5.31
C SER A 18 -15.25 14.32 -5.85
N GLY A 19 -14.65 14.84 -6.92
CA GLY A 19 -13.40 14.30 -7.49
C GLY A 19 -12.18 14.42 -6.56
N THR A 20 -12.27 15.25 -5.52
CA THR A 20 -11.21 15.45 -4.53
C THR A 20 -11.45 14.70 -3.22
N ASP A 21 -12.59 14.02 -3.08
CA ASP A 21 -12.93 13.31 -1.85
C ASP A 21 -12.10 12.03 -1.69
N GLN A 22 -11.75 11.71 -0.45
CA GLN A 22 -11.09 10.46 -0.10
C GLN A 22 -12.03 9.27 -0.31
N VAL A 23 -11.86 8.51 -1.40
CA VAL A 23 -12.77 7.39 -1.76
C VAL A 23 -12.88 6.29 -0.69
N PHE A 24 -11.87 6.14 0.17
CA PHE A 24 -11.85 5.18 1.27
C PHE A 24 -12.21 5.80 2.64
N ASN A 25 -12.83 6.98 2.67
CA ASN A 25 -13.18 7.67 3.91
C ASN A 25 -14.37 7.01 4.61
N ILE A 26 -14.10 6.24 5.67
CA ILE A 26 -15.11 5.51 6.44
C ILE A 26 -16.21 6.40 7.03
N ASN A 27 -15.94 7.69 7.27
CA ASN A 27 -16.93 8.63 7.80
C ASN A 27 -18.04 8.92 6.80
N ARG A 28 -17.72 8.88 5.51
CA ARG A 28 -18.69 9.15 4.44
C ARG A 28 -19.59 7.95 4.16
N PHE A 29 -19.18 6.76 4.58
CA PHE A 29 -19.96 5.52 4.48
C PHE A 29 -20.58 5.08 5.82
N SER A 30 -20.34 5.81 6.91
CA SER A 30 -20.84 5.46 8.23
C SER A 30 -21.99 6.39 8.66
N GLY A 31 -23.08 5.80 9.15
CA GLY A 31 -24.12 6.57 9.83
C GLY A 31 -23.69 7.11 11.21
N ARG A 32 -22.61 6.56 11.78
CA ARG A 32 -22.17 6.83 13.16
C ARG A 32 -21.10 7.92 13.26
N TYR A 33 -20.22 8.02 12.28
CA TYR A 33 -19.10 8.97 12.29
C TYR A 33 -19.31 10.02 11.20
N LYS A 34 -19.34 11.29 11.58
CA LYS A 34 -19.54 12.41 10.64
C LYS A 34 -18.33 13.34 10.69
N ARG A 35 -17.33 13.03 9.86
CA ARG A 35 -16.18 13.89 9.58
C ARG A 35 -16.00 14.00 8.08
N GLU A 36 -15.53 15.16 7.63
CA GLU A 36 -15.25 15.41 6.22
C GLU A 36 -14.04 14.61 5.72
N HIS A 37 -13.04 14.41 6.58
CA HIS A 37 -11.81 13.69 6.25
C HIS A 37 -11.54 12.56 7.23
N MET A 38 -11.02 11.45 6.70
CA MET A 38 -10.49 10.34 7.49
C MET A 38 -9.07 10.68 7.94
N ASN A 39 -8.83 10.65 9.24
CA ASN A 39 -7.51 10.90 9.81
C ASN A 39 -6.72 9.60 10.06
N SER A 40 -5.44 9.73 10.40
CA SER A 40 -4.56 8.59 10.66
C SER A 40 -5.04 7.70 11.81
N ASP A 41 -5.63 8.28 12.86
CA ASP A 41 -6.16 7.50 14.00
C ASP A 41 -7.27 6.56 13.56
N GLN A 42 -8.13 7.00 12.64
CA GLN A 42 -9.20 6.17 12.09
C GLN A 42 -8.65 5.04 11.22
N VAL A 43 -7.57 5.30 10.47
CA VAL A 43 -6.86 4.25 9.73
C VAL A 43 -6.29 3.23 10.73
N GLU A 44 -5.61 3.68 11.78
CA GLU A 44 -5.04 2.79 12.79
C GLU A 44 -6.12 1.98 13.51
N ALA A 45 -7.23 2.60 13.88
CA ALA A 45 -8.37 1.93 14.50
C ALA A 45 -8.98 0.85 13.59
N MET A 46 -9.04 1.08 12.28
CA MET A 46 -9.46 0.07 11.31
C MET A 46 -8.52 -1.15 11.32
N TYR A 47 -7.20 -0.91 11.26
CA TYR A 47 -6.20 -2.00 11.30
C TYR A 47 -6.21 -2.77 12.63
N LYS A 48 -6.48 -2.10 13.76
CA LYS A 48 -6.70 -2.77 15.06
C LYS A 48 -7.89 -3.73 15.00
N LYS A 49 -9.01 -3.31 14.39
CA LYS A 49 -10.18 -4.20 14.21
C LYS A 49 -9.82 -5.41 13.34
N LEU A 50 -9.12 -5.21 12.23
CA LEU A 50 -8.68 -6.30 11.35
C LEU A 50 -7.73 -7.26 12.06
N THR A 51 -6.79 -6.74 12.85
CA THR A 51 -5.88 -7.55 13.68
C THR A 51 -6.68 -8.42 14.65
N ASN A 52 -7.67 -7.86 15.35
CA ASN A 52 -8.50 -8.61 16.29
C ASN A 52 -9.36 -9.69 15.60
N MET A 53 -9.84 -9.41 14.39
CA MET A 53 -10.66 -10.35 13.61
C MET A 53 -9.85 -11.51 13.03
N THR A 54 -8.58 -11.27 12.69
CA THR A 54 -7.73 -12.24 11.98
C THR A 54 -6.70 -12.92 12.89
N GLY A 55 -6.51 -12.42 14.11
CA GLY A 55 -5.43 -12.85 15.03
C GLY A 55 -4.03 -12.46 14.56
N THR A 56 -3.89 -11.80 13.40
CA THR A 56 -2.59 -11.47 12.80
C THR A 56 -2.27 -10.00 12.98
N ARG A 57 -1.12 -9.69 13.58
CA ARG A 57 -0.70 -8.31 13.80
C ARG A 57 -0.45 -7.60 12.48
N MET A 58 -1.35 -6.69 12.11
CA MET A 58 -1.24 -5.83 10.92
C MET A 58 -1.38 -4.37 11.30
N THR A 59 -0.42 -3.55 10.90
CA THR A 59 -0.47 -2.09 11.08
C THR A 59 -0.34 -1.41 9.72
N PRO A 60 -0.81 -0.16 9.57
CA PRO A 60 -0.68 0.57 8.31
C PRO A 60 0.76 0.61 7.81
N HIS A 61 1.71 0.82 8.74
CA HIS A 61 3.13 0.86 8.40
C HIS A 61 3.67 -0.51 7.99
N ARG A 62 3.30 -1.61 8.67
CA ARG A 62 3.70 -2.97 8.26
C ARG A 62 3.16 -3.34 6.89
N PHE A 63 1.90 -3.01 6.63
CA PHE A 63 1.29 -3.26 5.33
C PHE A 63 2.01 -2.48 4.21
N ARG A 64 2.38 -1.23 4.50
CA ARG A 64 3.23 -0.43 3.60
C ARG A 64 4.58 -1.09 3.32
N HIS A 65 5.26 -1.57 4.36
CA HIS A 65 6.54 -2.29 4.22
C HIS A 65 6.38 -3.54 3.35
N THR A 66 5.32 -4.32 3.55
CA THR A 66 5.05 -5.52 2.74
C THR A 66 4.92 -5.18 1.26
N ILE A 67 4.09 -4.20 0.89
CA ILE A 67 3.94 -3.78 -0.51
C ILE A 67 5.27 -3.31 -1.10
N ALA A 68 6.04 -2.54 -0.32
CA ALA A 68 7.33 -2.04 -0.77
C ALA A 68 8.32 -3.18 -1.05
N SER A 69 8.45 -4.14 -0.14
CA SER A 69 9.29 -5.32 -0.33
C SER A 69 8.82 -6.18 -1.51
N GLU A 70 7.51 -6.40 -1.67
CA GLU A 70 6.97 -7.18 -2.79
C GLU A 70 7.29 -6.53 -4.14
N LEU A 71 7.08 -5.22 -4.28
CA LEU A 71 7.41 -4.47 -5.51
C LEU A 71 8.92 -4.50 -5.82
N MET A 72 9.77 -4.48 -4.79
CA MET A 72 11.22 -4.52 -4.97
C MET A 72 11.79 -5.93 -5.14
N ARG A 73 11.00 -6.99 -4.92
CA ARG A 73 11.39 -8.37 -5.23
C ARG A 73 11.03 -8.81 -6.64
N GLN A 74 10.14 -8.08 -7.32
CA GLN A 74 9.76 -8.39 -8.69
C GLN A 74 10.95 -8.27 -9.67
N PRO A 75 11.07 -9.14 -10.69
CA PRO A 75 12.11 -9.02 -11.72
C PRO A 75 12.09 -7.66 -12.43
N GLU A 76 10.89 -7.13 -12.67
CA GLU A 76 10.60 -5.84 -13.30
C GLU A 76 10.61 -4.65 -12.33
N ARG A 77 11.15 -4.83 -11.11
CA ARG A 77 11.17 -3.81 -10.06
C ARG A 77 11.66 -2.44 -10.58
N ASN A 78 10.96 -1.39 -10.17
CA ASN A 78 11.34 -0.02 -10.47
C ASN A 78 11.31 0.83 -9.21
N ILE A 79 12.49 1.20 -8.72
CA ILE A 79 12.64 1.96 -7.47
C ILE A 79 11.94 3.32 -7.52
N HIS A 80 11.87 3.98 -8.69
CA HIS A 80 11.20 5.27 -8.83
C HIS A 80 9.68 5.13 -8.74
N ILE A 81 9.11 4.07 -9.32
CA ILE A 81 7.68 3.76 -9.17
C ILE A 81 7.37 3.45 -7.70
N THR A 82 8.17 2.60 -7.05
CA THR A 82 7.99 2.26 -5.64
C THR A 82 8.11 3.50 -4.75
N LYS A 83 9.12 4.37 -4.95
CA LYS A 83 9.28 5.63 -4.22
C LYS A 83 8.03 6.52 -4.34
N ASN A 84 7.50 6.65 -5.56
CA ASN A 84 6.34 7.52 -5.82
C ASN A 84 5.06 6.93 -5.23
N LEU A 85 4.84 5.61 -5.35
CA LEU A 85 3.69 4.93 -4.75
C LEU A 85 3.71 5.04 -3.21
N LEU A 86 4.91 4.95 -2.62
CA LEU A 86 5.10 5.15 -1.20
C LEU A 86 5.19 6.64 -0.83
N ASN A 87 5.15 7.58 -1.78
CA ASN A 87 5.30 9.01 -1.47
C ASN A 87 6.53 9.32 -0.60
N HIS A 88 7.66 8.65 -0.86
CA HIS A 88 8.92 8.94 -0.18
C HIS A 88 9.58 10.15 -0.82
N SER A 89 9.93 11.15 0.00
CA SER A 89 10.67 12.34 -0.45
C SER A 89 12.11 11.99 -0.80
N ASN A 90 12.74 11.11 -0.01
CA ASN A 90 14.10 10.63 -0.22
C ASN A 90 14.10 9.22 -0.83
N ILE A 91 14.86 9.02 -1.91
CA ILE A 91 15.02 7.71 -2.53
C ILE A 91 15.76 6.72 -1.62
N ALA A 92 16.64 7.20 -0.72
CA ALA A 92 17.39 6.37 0.21
C ALA A 92 16.48 5.51 1.10
N THR A 93 15.37 6.06 1.58
CA THR A 93 14.37 5.31 2.37
C THR A 93 13.70 4.19 1.56
N THR A 94 13.69 4.29 0.23
CA THR A 94 13.16 3.23 -0.64
C THR A 94 14.23 2.18 -0.96
N MET A 95 15.52 2.53 -0.87
CA MET A 95 16.61 1.56 -1.04
C MET A 95 16.65 0.51 0.07
N GLU A 96 16.07 0.80 1.25
CA GLU A 96 15.93 -0.15 2.36
C GLU A 96 15.19 -1.45 1.98
N TYR A 97 14.40 -1.43 0.89
CA TYR A 97 13.67 -2.60 0.39
C TYR A 97 14.42 -3.40 -0.68
N ILE A 98 15.61 -2.95 -1.10
CA ILE A 98 16.40 -3.67 -2.11
C ILE A 98 17.16 -4.79 -1.41
N GLU A 99 16.72 -6.02 -1.67
CA GLU A 99 17.45 -7.21 -1.27
C GLU A 99 18.35 -7.66 -2.45
N PRO A 100 19.62 -8.01 -2.19
CA PRO A 100 20.49 -8.59 -3.21
C PRO A 100 19.94 -9.95 -3.67
N ASP A 101 19.83 -10.14 -4.97
CA ASP A 101 19.50 -11.43 -5.57
C ASP A 101 20.79 -12.23 -5.78
N TYR A 102 21.09 -13.13 -4.84
CA TYR A 102 22.32 -13.91 -4.86
C TYR A 102 22.40 -14.91 -6.02
N ASP A 103 21.26 -15.39 -6.52
CA ASP A 103 21.22 -16.30 -7.65
C ASP A 103 21.57 -15.56 -8.95
N LEU A 104 21.00 -14.37 -9.15
CA LEU A 104 21.39 -13.48 -10.25
C LEU A 104 22.87 -13.07 -10.16
N MET A 105 23.36 -12.76 -8.95
CA MET A 105 24.79 -12.44 -8.77
C MET A 105 25.68 -13.61 -9.18
N ARG A 106 25.29 -14.84 -8.80
CA ARG A 106 26.02 -16.05 -9.17
C ARG A 106 26.02 -16.28 -10.67
N GLU A 107 24.88 -16.08 -11.34
CA GLU A 107 24.78 -16.18 -12.80
C GLU A 107 25.69 -15.15 -13.50
N VAL A 108 25.62 -13.88 -13.10
CA VAL A 108 26.45 -12.81 -13.68
C VAL A 108 27.95 -13.06 -13.44
N MET A 109 28.34 -13.56 -12.26
CA MET A 109 29.74 -13.90 -11.99
C MET A 109 30.23 -15.08 -12.83
N ASN A 110 29.41 -16.12 -13.00
CA ASN A 110 29.76 -17.28 -13.81
C ASN A 110 29.80 -16.95 -15.31
N GLY A 111 28.93 -16.07 -15.79
CA GLY A 111 28.89 -15.64 -17.20
C GLY A 111 30.03 -14.71 -17.62
N ARG A 112 30.72 -14.08 -16.65
CA ARG A 112 31.90 -13.22 -16.91
C ARG A 112 33.23 -13.98 -16.90
N GLY A 113 33.22 -15.25 -16.51
CA GLY A 113 34.39 -16.13 -16.49
C GLY A 113 34.60 -16.94 -17.78
N GLN A 114 33.81 -16.67 -18.84
CA GLN A 114 33.96 -17.24 -20.17
C GLN A 114 34.46 -16.20 -21.16
#